data_AF-A0A7W5K0Y1-F1
#
_entry.id   AF-A0A7W5K0Y1-F1
#
_cell.length_a   1.000
_cell.length_b   1.000
_cell.length_c   1.000
_cell.angle_alpha   90.00
_cell.angle_beta   90.00
_cell.angle_gamma   90.00
#
_symmetry.space_group_name_H-M   'P 1'
#
loop_
_entity.id
_entity.type
_entity.pdbx_description
1 polymer ?
#
loop_
_entity_poly.entity_id
_entity_poly.type
_entity_poly.pdbx_seq_one_letter_code
_entity_poly.pdbx_strand_id
1 'polypeptide(L)'
;MAHPTPIKTIHGQHCHHGWNRTNAPVATVAPGTTLSFECQDAAGGYFTRDSMAADVTSMPFERLNPVTWTAPAMGCSRASGPT
;
A
#
# COMPACT_ATOMS: atom_id res chain seq x y z
N MET A 1 -19.83 24.59 11.38
CA MET A 1 -19.89 23.60 10.28
C MET A 1 -18.47 23.11 10.04
N ALA A 2 -18.19 21.82 10.13
CA ALA A 2 -16.86 21.29 9.85
C ALA A 2 -16.59 21.44 8.34
N HIS A 3 -15.52 22.14 7.98
CA HIS A 3 -15.08 22.17 6.59
C HIS A 3 -14.65 20.75 6.18
N PRO A 4 -15.00 20.27 4.97
CA PRO A 4 -14.49 19.01 4.49
C PRO A 4 -12.96 19.08 4.45
N THR A 5 -12.32 18.25 5.25
CA THR A 5 -10.86 18.10 5.25
C THR A 5 -10.44 17.65 3.85
N PRO A 6 -9.44 18.29 3.20
CA PRO A 6 -8.95 17.82 1.92
C PRO A 6 -8.49 16.36 2.05
N ILE A 7 -9.01 15.50 1.16
CA ILE A 7 -8.64 14.09 1.11
C ILE A 7 -7.16 13.99 0.76
N LYS A 8 -6.39 13.29 1.59
CA LYS A 8 -5.00 12.96 1.25
C LYS A 8 -4.97 11.71 0.39
N THR A 9 -4.32 11.80 -0.77
CA THR A 9 -4.15 10.69 -1.71
C THR A 9 -2.75 10.10 -1.60
N ILE A 10 -2.66 8.77 -1.66
CA ILE A 10 -1.41 8.01 -1.74
C ILE A 10 -1.44 7.18 -3.02
N HIS A 11 -0.48 7.42 -3.91
CA HIS A 11 -0.47 6.88 -5.26
C HIS A 11 0.39 5.62 -5.40
N GLY A 12 0.15 4.83 -6.43
CA GLY A 12 0.76 3.51 -6.62
C GLY A 12 2.29 3.47 -6.70
N GLN A 13 2.95 4.61 -6.98
CA GLN A 13 4.40 4.75 -6.88
C GLN A 13 4.94 4.61 -5.45
N HIS A 14 4.08 4.83 -4.44
CA HIS A 14 4.41 4.69 -3.03
C HIS A 14 4.14 3.27 -2.54
N CYS A 15 4.67 2.30 -3.28
CA CYS A 15 4.50 0.89 -2.99
C CYS A 15 5.81 0.22 -2.58
N HIS A 16 5.68 -0.94 -1.95
CA HIS A 16 6.80 -1.79 -1.58
C HIS A 16 6.42 -3.26 -1.78
N HIS A 17 7.44 -4.11 -1.93
CA HIS A 17 7.29 -5.55 -2.12
C HIS A 17 7.82 -6.28 -0.88
N GLY A 18 6.90 -6.89 -0.12
CA GLY A 18 7.20 -7.57 1.15
C GLY A 18 7.12 -6.65 2.38
N TRP A 19 6.89 -7.22 3.56
CA TRP A 19 6.68 -6.45 4.79
C TRP A 19 7.97 -6.29 5.58
N ASN A 20 8.44 -5.05 5.75
CA ASN A 20 9.62 -4.75 6.55
C ASN A 20 9.40 -3.49 7.40
N ARG A 21 9.71 -3.58 8.71
CA ARG A 21 9.59 -2.46 9.66
C ARG A 21 10.48 -1.27 9.29
N THR A 22 11.58 -1.50 8.58
CA THR A 22 12.52 -0.43 8.21
C THR A 22 12.04 0.39 7.02
N ASN A 23 10.93 0.02 6.39
CA ASN A 23 10.37 0.81 5.29
C ASN A 23 9.93 2.17 5.83
N ALA A 24 10.42 3.25 5.21
CA ALA A 24 10.09 4.61 5.62
C ALA A 24 8.58 4.86 5.43
N PRO A 25 7.92 5.55 6.37
CA PRO A 25 6.52 5.92 6.22
C PRO A 25 6.32 6.89 5.04
N VAL A 26 5.31 6.64 4.20
CA VAL A 26 4.86 7.55 3.15
C VAL A 26 4.06 8.72 3.72
N ALA A 27 3.32 8.49 4.81
CA ALA A 27 2.58 9.54 5.51
C ALA A 27 2.40 9.22 7.00
N THR A 28 2.26 10.26 7.82
CA THR A 28 1.73 10.16 9.19
C THR A 28 0.44 10.97 9.26
N VAL A 29 -0.63 10.36 9.74
CA VAL A 29 -1.97 10.97 9.81
C VAL A 29 -2.57 10.86 11.20
N ALA A 30 -3.43 11.82 11.54
CA ALA A 30 -4.16 11.81 12.81
C ALA A 30 -5.30 10.78 12.78
N PRO A 31 -5.71 10.22 13.93
CA PRO A 31 -6.91 9.39 14.02
C PRO A 31 -8.13 10.09 13.43
N GLY A 32 -8.98 9.34 12.72
CA GLY A 32 -10.15 9.89 12.02
C GLY A 32 -9.84 10.56 10.67
N THR A 33 -8.57 10.60 10.24
CA THR A 33 -8.22 11.09 8.90
C THR A 33 -8.70 10.09 7.83
N THR A 34 -9.43 10.58 6.83
CA THR A 34 -9.75 9.81 5.62
C THR A 34 -8.60 9.90 4.61
N LEU A 35 -8.20 8.74 4.10
CA LEU A 35 -7.18 8.60 3.05
C LEU A 35 -7.81 7.95 1.82
N SER A 36 -7.30 8.31 0.64
CA SER A 36 -7.58 7.61 -0.60
C SER A 36 -6.29 6.98 -1.13
N PHE A 37 -6.39 5.73 -1.59
CA PHE A 37 -5.29 4.97 -2.14
C PHE A 37 -5.56 4.66 -3.60
N GLU A 38 -4.58 4.95 -4.44
CA GLU A 38 -4.51 4.40 -5.79
C GLU A 38 -3.60 3.17 -5.74
N CYS A 39 -4.21 2.00 -5.63
CA CYS A 39 -3.49 0.73 -5.60
C CYS A 39 -3.30 0.19 -7.02
N GLN A 40 -2.11 -0.34 -7.28
CA GLN A 40 -1.89 -1.19 -8.44
C GLN A 40 -2.58 -2.55 -8.25
N ASP A 41 -2.86 -3.25 -9.34
CA ASP A 41 -3.30 -4.65 -9.26
C ASP A 41 -2.19 -5.55 -8.68
N ALA A 42 -2.54 -6.79 -8.32
CA ALA A 42 -1.62 -7.74 -7.69
C ALA A 42 -0.39 -8.07 -8.57
N ALA A 43 -0.48 -7.85 -9.88
CA ALA A 43 0.61 -8.05 -10.80
C ALA A 43 1.40 -6.76 -11.11
N GLY A 44 1.06 -5.63 -10.49
CA GLY A 44 1.73 -4.36 -10.71
C GLY A 44 1.65 -3.90 -12.17
N GLY A 45 0.53 -4.19 -12.85
CA GLY A 45 0.35 -3.88 -14.27
C GLY A 45 1.16 -4.75 -15.23
N TYR A 46 1.71 -5.89 -14.78
CA TYR A 46 2.46 -6.81 -15.64
C TYR A 46 1.60 -7.40 -16.76
N PHE A 47 0.34 -7.73 -16.47
CA PHE A 47 -0.59 -8.26 -17.47
C PHE A 47 -1.32 -7.15 -18.19
N THR A 48 -1.41 -7.28 -19.52
CA THR A 48 -2.14 -6.35 -20.39
C THR A 48 -3.27 -7.10 -21.11
N ARG A 49 -4.02 -6.39 -21.96
CA ARG A 49 -5.08 -7.02 -22.77
C ARG A 49 -4.55 -8.07 -23.76
N ASP A 50 -3.27 -7.98 -24.13
CA ASP A 50 -2.64 -8.90 -25.08
C ASP A 50 -1.92 -10.08 -24.39
N SER A 51 -1.93 -10.12 -23.05
CA SER A 51 -1.29 -11.19 -22.29
C SER A 51 -2.00 -12.53 -22.47
N MET A 52 -1.21 -13.60 -22.48
CA MET A 52 -1.65 -14.98 -22.62
C MET A 52 -1.36 -15.77 -21.34
N ALA A 53 -1.98 -16.94 -21.19
CA ALA A 53 -1.73 -17.82 -20.04
C ALA A 53 -0.25 -18.21 -19.87
N ALA A 54 0.51 -18.25 -20.95
CA ALA A 54 1.95 -18.53 -20.92
C ALA A 54 2.74 -17.46 -20.15
N ASP A 55 2.29 -16.20 -20.16
CA ASP A 55 2.97 -15.07 -19.52
C ASP A 55 2.98 -15.16 -17.99
N VAL A 56 2.09 -15.98 -17.42
CA VAL A 56 2.09 -16.24 -15.96
C VAL A 56 3.41 -16.90 -15.53
N THR A 57 3.99 -17.74 -16.39
CA THR A 57 5.21 -18.49 -16.06
C THR A 57 6.49 -17.65 -16.14
N SER A 58 6.48 -16.56 -16.90
CA SER A 58 7.60 -15.63 -17.03
C SER A 58 7.53 -14.46 -16.02
N MET A 59 6.46 -14.40 -15.21
CA MET A 59 6.24 -13.30 -14.31
C MET A 59 7.30 -13.24 -13.19
N PRO A 60 7.96 -12.08 -12.99
CA PRO A 60 8.92 -11.89 -11.90
C PRO A 60 8.22 -11.88 -10.54
N PHE A 61 8.49 -12.89 -9.71
CA PHE A 61 7.84 -13.08 -8.41
C PHE A 61 8.12 -11.94 -7.42
N GLU A 62 9.29 -11.31 -7.52
CA GLU A 62 9.70 -10.18 -6.70
C GLU A 62 8.89 -8.90 -6.96
N ARG A 63 8.15 -8.84 -8.08
CA ARG A 63 7.28 -7.71 -8.45
C ARG A 63 5.81 -7.95 -8.13
N LEU A 64 5.46 -9.13 -7.62
CA LEU A 64 4.09 -9.41 -7.18
C LEU A 64 3.71 -8.54 -5.98
N ASN A 65 2.41 -8.26 -5.90
CA ASN A 65 1.74 -7.64 -4.77
C ASN A 65 2.40 -6.33 -4.30
N PRO A 66 2.51 -5.30 -5.16
CA PRO A 66 2.91 -3.98 -4.72
C PRO A 66 1.92 -3.43 -3.69
N VAL A 67 2.37 -3.24 -2.45
CA VAL A 67 1.52 -2.72 -1.37
C VAL A 67 1.69 -1.21 -1.28
N THR A 68 0.62 -0.47 -1.62
CA THR A 68 0.58 1.00 -1.57
C THR A 68 0.29 1.49 -0.16
N TRP A 69 1.26 1.39 0.74
CA TRP A 69 1.16 1.87 2.11
C TRP A 69 2.47 1.70 2.87
N THR A 70 2.92 2.73 3.58
CA THR A 70 3.66 2.55 4.83
C THR A 70 3.28 3.71 5.74
N ALA A 71 2.47 3.47 6.75
CA ALA A 71 2.29 4.47 7.80
C ALA A 71 2.30 3.78 9.17
N PRO A 72 3.10 4.26 10.13
CA PRO A 72 2.76 4.08 11.52
C PRO A 72 1.53 4.94 11.77
N ALA A 73 0.41 4.30 12.10
CA ALA A 73 -0.75 5.01 12.61
C ALA A 73 -0.35 5.70 13.92
N MET A 74 -0.53 7.01 14.00
CA MET A 74 -0.20 7.79 15.20
C MET A 74 -1.06 7.26 16.37
N GLY A 75 -0.42 6.88 17.48
CA GLY A 75 -1.10 6.30 18.64
C GLY A 75 -1.40 4.79 18.56
N CYS A 76 -0.94 4.10 17.51
CA CYS A 76 -1.06 2.64 17.43
C CYS A 76 0.14 1.98 18.13
N SER A 77 -0.07 1.48 19.35
CA SER A 77 0.91 0.66 20.07
C SER A 77 0.67 -0.84 19.81
N ARG A 78 1.73 -1.63 19.86
CA ARG A 78 1.59 -3.10 19.92
C ARG A 78 0.72 -3.43 21.14
N ALA A 79 -0.31 -4.26 20.95
CA ALA A 79 -1.03 -4.80 22.09
C ALA A 79 -0.06 -5.61 22.96
N SER A 80 0.08 -5.25 24.22
CA SER A 80 0.76 -6.09 25.21
C SER A 80 -0.10 -7.32 25.44
N GLY A 81 0.27 -8.44 24.81
CA GLY A 81 -0.35 -9.73 25.09
C GLY A 81 -0.02 -10.21 26.52
N PRO A 82 -0.82 -11.12 27.09
CA PRO A 82 -0.46 -11.75 28.36
C PRO A 82 0.85 -12.54 28.17
N THR A 83 1.79 -12.34 29.10
CA THR A 83 3.02 -13.12 29.24
C THR A 83 2.73 -14.56 29.61
#